data_AF-A0A2N6DF85-F1
#
_entry.id   AF-A0A2N6DF85-F1
#
_cell.length_a   1.000
_cell.length_b   1.000
_cell.length_c   1.000
_cell.angle_alpha   90.00
_cell.angle_beta   90.00
_cell.angle_gamma   90.00
#
_symmetry.space_group_name_H-M   'P 1'
#
loop_
_entity.id
_entity.type
_entity.pdbx_description
1 polymer ?
#
loop_
_entity_poly.entity_id
_entity_poly.type
_entity_poly.pdbx_seq_one_letter_code
_entity_poly.pdbx_strand_id
1 'polypeptide(L)'
;MDRLSQEQLSELAGLHPTYISQLETGKANPSMVILIAVAEQLGITIVDLLRGSVLSESDALILELKENLNTSGTTQKQAVTTILEGIAKAYKK
;
A
#
# COMPACT_ATOMS: atom_id res chain seq x y z
N MET A 1 0.78 3.86 -16.33
CA MET A 1 0.44 4.80 -15.25
C MET A 1 1.23 6.05 -15.51
N ASP A 2 0.60 7.07 -16.07
CA ASP A 2 1.28 8.34 -16.35
C ASP A 2 1.60 9.06 -15.03
N ARG A 3 2.77 9.69 -14.95
CA ARG A 3 3.16 10.48 -13.78
C ARG A 3 2.33 11.77 -13.75
N LEU A 4 1.51 11.94 -12.73
CA LEU A 4 0.81 13.20 -12.46
C LEU A 4 1.79 14.24 -11.94
N SER A 5 1.65 15.49 -12.39
CA SER A 5 2.28 16.64 -11.71
C SER A 5 1.53 16.98 -10.42
N GLN A 6 2.15 17.76 -9.53
CA GLN A 6 1.49 18.26 -8.32
C GLN A 6 0.26 19.10 -8.67
N GLU A 7 0.33 19.94 -9.70
CA GLU A 7 -0.82 20.72 -10.20
C GLU A 7 -1.96 19.81 -10.65
N GLN A 8 -1.67 18.76 -11.42
CA GLN A 8 -2.70 17.83 -11.88
C GLN A 8 -3.35 17.08 -10.71
N LEU A 9 -2.55 16.59 -9.77
CA LEU A 9 -3.06 15.94 -8.57
C LEU A 9 -3.90 16.90 -7.71
N SER A 10 -3.47 18.17 -7.61
CA SER A 10 -4.21 19.18 -6.86
C SER A 10 -5.59 19.46 -7.46
N GLU A 11 -5.68 19.54 -8.79
CA GLU A 11 -6.94 19.71 -9.51
C GLU A 11 -7.86 18.51 -9.31
N LEU A 12 -7.33 17.29 -9.49
CA LEU A 12 -8.08 16.05 -9.32
C LEU A 12 -8.57 15.84 -7.89
N ALA A 13 -7.75 16.18 -6.90
CA ALA A 13 -8.08 16.01 -5.48
C ALA A 13 -8.89 17.20 -4.89
N GLY A 14 -9.10 18.27 -5.66
CA GLY A 14 -9.75 19.49 -5.17
C GLY A 14 -8.95 20.19 -4.07
N LEU A 15 -7.63 20.11 -4.12
CA LEU A 15 -6.70 20.66 -3.12
C LEU A 15 -5.90 21.82 -3.72
N HIS A 16 -5.44 22.74 -2.88
CA HIS A 16 -4.53 23.78 -3.34
C HIS A 16 -3.16 23.17 -3.68
N PRO A 17 -2.48 23.57 -4.79
CA PRO A 17 -1.16 23.02 -5.16
C PRO A 17 -0.13 23.10 -4.02
N THR A 18 -0.09 24.22 -3.30
CA THR A 18 0.78 24.39 -2.12
C THR A 18 0.48 23.38 -1.01
N TYR A 19 -0.77 22.93 -0.86
CA TYR A 19 -1.13 21.92 0.13
C TYR A 19 -0.60 20.53 -0.27
N ILE A 20 -0.65 20.17 -1.56
CA ILE A 20 0.02 18.96 -2.08
C ILE A 20 1.52 19.01 -1.84
N SER A 21 2.17 20.14 -2.12
CA SER A 21 3.60 20.32 -1.83
C SER A 21 3.93 20.18 -0.33
N GLN A 22 3.09 20.73 0.55
CA GLN A 22 3.24 20.56 2.00
C GLN A 22 2.99 19.12 2.46
N LEU A 23 2.04 18.41 1.83
CA LEU A 23 1.76 16.99 2.08
C LEU A 23 3.00 16.14 1.77
N GLU A 24 3.56 16.28 0.57
CA GLU A 24 4.72 15.49 0.11
C GLU A 24 6.00 15.78 0.92
N THR A 25 6.12 16.99 1.46
CA THR A 25 7.27 17.40 2.30
C THR A 25 7.04 17.18 3.80
N GLY A 26 5.91 16.58 4.20
CA GLY A 26 5.60 16.29 5.60
C GLY A 26 5.32 17.54 6.46
N LYS A 27 5.00 18.67 5.82
CA LYS A 27 4.71 19.96 6.49
C LYS A 27 3.23 20.19 6.76
N ALA A 28 2.34 19.39 6.16
CA ALA A 28 0.91 19.41 6.41
C ALA A 28 0.50 18.34 7.43
N ASN A 29 -0.62 18.58 8.12
CA ASN A 29 -1.33 17.58 8.92
C ASN A 29 -2.71 17.29 8.29
N PRO A 30 -2.77 16.44 7.24
CA PRO A 30 -4.02 16.16 6.53
C PRO A 30 -4.99 15.36 7.38
N SER A 31 -6.28 15.58 7.15
CA SER A 31 -7.31 14.68 7.68
C SER A 31 -7.29 13.34 6.94
N MET A 32 -7.86 12.30 7.54
CA MET A 32 -8.00 11.00 6.89
C MET A 32 -8.80 11.07 5.58
N VAL A 33 -9.79 11.96 5.51
CA VAL A 33 -10.58 12.20 4.29
C VAL A 33 -9.69 12.72 3.15
N ILE A 34 -8.75 13.63 3.44
CA ILE A 34 -7.82 14.15 2.43
C ILE A 34 -6.88 13.05 1.95
N LEU A 35 -6.34 12.23 2.86
CA LEU A 35 -5.46 11.13 2.48
C LEU A 35 -6.16 10.10 1.59
N ILE A 36 -7.43 9.77 1.88
CA ILE A 36 -8.23 8.86 1.06
C ILE A 36 -8.46 9.45 -0.33
N ALA A 37 -8.87 10.73 -0.41
CA ALA A 37 -9.09 11.39 -1.69
C ALA A 37 -7.81 11.39 -2.56
N VAL A 38 -6.65 11.67 -1.96
CA VAL A 38 -5.37 11.62 -2.68
C VAL A 38 -5.05 10.19 -3.16
N ALA A 39 -5.24 9.17 -2.32
CA ALA A 39 -5.01 7.77 -2.71
C ALA A 39 -5.91 7.35 -3.89
N GLU A 40 -7.19 7.74 -3.87
CA GLU A 40 -8.15 7.46 -4.93
C GLU A 40 -7.73 8.10 -6.27
N GLN A 41 -7.29 9.36 -6.26
CA GLN A 41 -6.81 10.03 -7.48
C GLN A 41 -5.50 9.44 -8.01
N LEU A 42 -4.68 8.84 -7.14
CA LEU A 42 -3.49 8.10 -7.52
C LEU A 42 -3.79 6.65 -7.96
N GLY A 43 -5.04 6.19 -7.82
CA GLY A 43 -5.44 4.82 -8.17
C GLY A 43 -4.85 3.75 -7.25
N ILE A 44 -4.51 4.11 -6.01
CA ILE A 44 -3.95 3.19 -4.99
C ILE A 44 -4.83 3.15 -3.76
N THR A 45 -4.62 2.16 -2.88
CA THR A 45 -5.31 2.14 -1.59
C THR A 45 -4.64 3.09 -0.60
N ILE A 46 -5.39 3.52 0.42
CA ILE A 46 -4.82 4.30 1.54
C ILE A 46 -3.67 3.55 2.24
N VAL A 47 -3.73 2.22 2.25
CA VAL A 47 -2.67 1.38 2.83
C VAL A 47 -1.39 1.49 2.01
N ASP A 48 -1.51 1.53 0.68
CA ASP A 48 -0.35 1.72 -0.20
C ASP A 48 0.23 3.13 -0.07
N LEU A 49 -0.63 4.16 0.06
CA LEU A 49 -0.19 5.55 0.27
C LEU A 49 0.64 5.72 1.54
N LEU A 50 0.28 5.00 2.61
CA LEU A 50 0.93 5.08 3.92
C LEU A 50 2.03 4.03 4.12
N ARG A 51 2.23 3.13 3.15
CA ARG A 51 3.27 2.10 3.23
C ARG A 51 4.64 2.80 3.19
N GLY A 52 5.32 2.82 4.33
CA GLY A 52 6.65 3.42 4.45
C GLY A 52 7.68 2.77 3.53
N SER A 53 8.75 3.50 3.22
CA SER A 53 9.84 3.07 2.33
C SER A 53 10.80 2.04 2.95
N VAL A 54 10.64 1.72 4.23
CA VAL A 54 11.41 0.65 4.88
C VAL A 54 10.59 -0.63 4.79
N LEU A 55 10.73 -1.32 3.67
CA LEU A 55 10.41 -2.73 3.61
C LEU A 55 11.51 -3.45 4.38
N SER A 56 11.16 -4.11 5.49
CA SER A 56 12.03 -5.13 6.05
C SER A 56 12.28 -6.22 5.00
N GLU A 57 13.36 -6.99 5.10
CA GLU A 57 13.58 -8.15 4.20
C GLU A 57 12.36 -9.10 4.18
N SER A 58 11.65 -9.17 5.32
CA SER A 58 10.39 -9.91 5.45
C SER A 58 9.26 -9.32 4.59
N ASP A 59 9.19 -8.00 4.42
CA ASP A 59 8.14 -7.36 3.62
C ASP A 59 8.29 -7.63 2.12
N ALA A 60 9.52 -7.71 1.62
CA ALA A 60 9.78 -8.08 0.23
C ALA A 60 9.34 -9.53 -0.05
N LEU A 61 9.72 -10.46 0.82
CA LEU A 61 9.29 -11.86 0.73
C LEU A 61 7.77 -12.01 0.83
N ILE A 62 7.14 -11.30 1.78
CA ILE A 62 5.67 -11.30 1.95
C ILE A 62 4.99 -10.72 0.70
N LEU A 63 5.56 -9.71 0.06
CA LEU A 63 5.00 -9.09 -1.14
C LEU A 63 5.06 -10.05 -2.33
N GLU A 64 6.21 -10.68 -2.57
CA GLU A 64 6.38 -11.71 -3.62
C GLU A 64 5.40 -12.88 -3.41
N LEU A 65 5.26 -13.36 -2.17
CA LEU A 65 4.28 -14.39 -1.82
C LEU A 65 2.85 -13.94 -2.13
N LYS A 66 2.49 -12.69 -1.81
CA LYS A 66 1.15 -12.14 -2.11
C LYS A 66 0.88 -12.05 -3.61
N GLU A 67 1.85 -11.60 -4.40
CA GLU A 67 1.70 -11.50 -5.86
C GLU A 67 1.49 -12.88 -6.50
N ASN A 68 2.30 -13.86 -6.14
CA ASN A 68 2.16 -15.24 -6.63
C ASN A 68 0.80 -15.86 -6.24
N LEU A 69 0.28 -15.50 -5.06
CA LEU A 69 -1.02 -15.97 -4.62
C LEU A 69 -2.19 -15.24 -5.28
N ASN A 70 -2.06 -13.99 -5.73
CA ASN A 70 -3.16 -13.25 -6.35
C ASN A 70 -3.71 -13.92 -7.61
N THR A 71 -2.83 -14.56 -8.41
CA THR A 71 -3.21 -15.31 -9.62
C THR A 71 -3.60 -16.76 -9.34
N SER A 72 -3.44 -17.21 -8.09
CA SER A 72 -3.70 -18.59 -7.68
C SER A 72 -5.15 -18.80 -7.23
N GLY A 73 -5.66 -20.02 -7.47
CA GLY A 73 -7.01 -20.42 -7.06
C GLY A 73 -7.16 -20.59 -5.55
N THR A 74 -8.40 -20.61 -5.06
CA THR A 74 -8.73 -20.72 -3.62
C THR A 74 -8.08 -21.92 -2.93
N THR A 75 -7.99 -23.07 -3.61
CA THR A 75 -7.36 -24.29 -3.08
C THR A 75 -5.86 -24.12 -2.84
N GLN A 76 -5.15 -23.44 -3.75
CA GLN A 76 -3.71 -23.18 -3.60
C GLN A 76 -3.45 -22.21 -2.44
N LYS A 77 -4.28 -21.17 -2.30
CA LYS A 77 -4.22 -20.24 -1.16
C LYS A 77 -4.41 -20.98 0.17
N GLN A 78 -5.40 -21.87 0.25
CA GLN A 78 -5.65 -22.70 1.43
C GLN A 78 -4.48 -23.63 1.76
N ALA A 79 -3.87 -24.27 0.75
CA ALA A 79 -2.71 -25.14 0.96
C ALA A 79 -1.52 -24.36 1.56
N VAL A 80 -1.25 -23.15 1.07
CA VAL A 80 -0.20 -22.29 1.65
C VAL A 80 -0.49 -21.93 3.09
N THR A 81 -1.75 -21.59 3.42
CA THR A 81 -2.16 -21.37 4.82
C THR A 81 -1.86 -22.58 5.70
N THR A 82 -2.21 -23.79 5.25
CA THR A 82 -1.94 -25.03 6.01
C THR A 82 -0.44 -25.27 6.23
N ILE A 83 0.40 -25.01 5.22
CA ILE A 83 1.86 -25.16 5.34
C ILE A 83 2.41 -24.19 6.39
N LEU A 84 2.00 -22.92 6.35
CA LEU A 84 2.43 -21.90 7.30
C LEU A 84 2.03 -22.26 8.74
N GLU A 85 0.82 -22.77 8.94
CA GLU A 85 0.37 -23.26 10.25
C GLU A 85 1.20 -24.45 10.75
N GLY A 86 1.55 -25.37 9.87
CA GLY A 86 2.41 -26.52 10.19
C GLY A 86 3.80 -26.08 10.65
N ILE A 87 4.41 -25.15 9.94
CA ILE A 87 5.71 -24.56 10.30
C ILE A 87 5.60 -23.85 11.66
N ALA A 88 4.59 -23.00 11.86
CA ALA A 88 4.42 -22.27 13.11
C ALA A 88 4.28 -23.21 14.32
N LYS A 89 3.58 -24.35 14.17
CA LYS A 89 3.48 -25.38 15.20
C LYS A 89 4.81 -26.07 15.48
N ALA A 90 5.62 -26.32 14.45
CA ALA A 90 6.93 -26.97 14.62
C ALA A 90 7.95 -26.09 15.38
N TYR A 91 7.83 -24.76 15.28
CA TYR A 91 8.75 -23.81 15.92
C TYR A 91 8.25 -23.27 17.28
N LYS A 92 6.97 -23.45 17.64
CA LYS A 92 6.47 -23.22 19.01
C LYS A 92 6.84 -24.42 19.91
N LYS A 93 8.06 -24.41 20.46
CA LYS A 93 8.39 -25.21 21.65
C LYS A 93 7.94 -24.51 22.93
#